data_AF-A0A3B8RKN8-F1
#
_entry.id   AF-A0A3B8RKN8-F1
#
_cell.length_a   1.000
_cell.length_b   1.000
_cell.length_c   1.000
_cell.angle_alpha   90.00
_cell.angle_beta   90.00
_cell.angle_gamma   90.00
#
_symmetry.space_group_name_H-M   'P 1'
#
loop_
_entity.id
_entity.type
_entity.pdbx_description
1 polymer ?
#
loop_
_entity_poly.entity_id
_entity_poly.type
_entity_poly.pdbx_seq_one_letter_code
_entity_poly.pdbx_strand_id
1 'polypeptide(L)'
;MSFSCKLNIRILALVSGIFLLSANILAQPDQRPHQPPTPPDSTRIVKMVNELSTALSLSKDQKEKITRLHFAHFQEAGELMKKDKAIHENNRAKMDALRKEFDEQVEALLNNDQKKKFEEFFKEHRHR
;
A
#
# COMPACT_ATOMS: atom_id res chain seq x y z
N MET A 1 20.94 -83.72 11.69
CA MET A 1 21.29 -83.09 10.39
C MET A 1 20.74 -81.68 10.41
N SER A 2 21.63 -80.73 10.11
CA SER A 2 21.59 -79.35 10.57
C SER A 2 20.71 -78.42 9.74
N PHE A 3 20.19 -77.42 10.45
CA PHE A 3 19.57 -76.20 9.96
C PHE A 3 20.51 -75.38 9.07
N SER A 4 19.96 -74.86 7.98
CA SER A 4 20.41 -73.68 7.21
C SER A 4 19.17 -73.22 6.41
N CYS A 5 18.84 -71.95 6.22
CA CYS A 5 19.73 -70.86 5.90
C CYS A 5 19.09 -69.49 6.23
N LYS A 6 19.97 -68.54 6.52
CA LYS A 6 19.73 -67.12 6.81
C LYS A 6 18.90 -66.44 5.71
N LEU A 7 17.82 -65.73 6.05
CA LEU A 7 17.39 -64.60 5.22
C LEU A 7 16.59 -63.54 6.00
N ASN A 8 17.33 -62.51 6.40
CA ASN A 8 16.93 -61.09 6.45
C ASN A 8 16.10 -60.58 7.63
N ILE A 9 16.83 -60.36 8.73
CA ILE A 9 16.66 -59.35 9.81
C ILE A 9 16.35 -57.91 9.31
N ARG A 10 16.18 -57.67 8.00
CA ARG A 10 15.92 -56.33 7.42
C ARG A 10 14.47 -55.85 7.54
N ILE A 11 13.53 -56.73 7.90
CA ILE A 11 12.11 -56.35 8.01
C ILE A 11 11.80 -55.71 9.38
N LEU A 12 12.65 -55.89 10.39
CA LEU A 12 12.42 -55.38 11.75
C LEU A 12 12.99 -53.98 12.02
N ALA A 13 13.44 -53.26 10.99
CA ALA A 13 13.97 -51.90 11.11
C ALA A 13 13.27 -50.87 10.19
N LEU A 14 12.09 -51.20 9.66
CA LEU A 14 11.30 -50.33 8.78
C LEU A 14 9.94 -49.95 9.38
N VAL A 15 9.83 -49.89 10.71
CA VAL A 15 8.59 -49.46 11.41
C VAL A 15 8.83 -48.25 12.35
N SER A 16 10.06 -47.71 12.43
CA SER A 16 10.39 -46.55 13.27
C SER A 16 10.77 -45.33 12.44
N GLY A 17 9.83 -44.85 11.63
CA GLY A 17 10.06 -43.67 10.78
C GLY A 17 8.80 -42.91 10.40
N ILE A 18 7.71 -43.06 11.17
CA ILE A 18 6.44 -42.36 10.92
C ILE A 18 5.99 -41.68 12.22
N PHE A 19 6.81 -40.77 12.72
CA PHE A 19 6.42 -39.74 13.68
C PHE A 19 7.35 -38.57 13.37
N LEU A 20 6.82 -37.34 13.31
CA LEU A 20 7.46 -36.13 12.77
C LEU A 20 7.14 -35.81 11.30
N LEU A 21 5.87 -35.89 10.91
CA LEU A 21 5.32 -34.93 9.94
C LEU A 21 4.88 -33.71 10.73
N SER A 22 5.86 -32.84 10.91
CA SER A 22 5.83 -31.47 11.38
C SER A 22 4.59 -30.70 10.93
N ALA A 23 3.87 -30.15 11.92
CA ALA A 23 2.96 -29.04 11.76
C ALA A 23 3.73 -27.81 11.21
N ASN A 24 3.58 -27.56 9.91
CA ASN A 24 4.04 -26.33 9.24
C ASN A 24 2.89 -25.74 8.40
N ILE A 25 1.73 -25.49 9.00
CA ILE A 25 0.57 -24.85 8.33
C ILE A 25 0.47 -23.35 8.70
N LEU A 26 1.47 -22.77 9.37
CA LEU A 26 1.46 -21.35 9.79
C LEU A 26 2.62 -20.56 9.17
N ALA A 27 2.71 -20.53 7.84
CA ALA A 27 3.55 -19.57 7.13
C ALA A 27 3.18 -19.48 5.63
N GLN A 28 1.89 -19.37 5.28
CA GLN A 28 1.57 -18.77 3.98
C GLN A 28 1.62 -17.24 4.17
N PRO A 29 2.62 -16.52 3.62
CA PRO A 29 2.52 -15.07 3.53
C PRO A 29 1.19 -14.76 2.84
N ASP A 30 0.44 -13.80 3.39
CA ASP A 30 -0.89 -13.42 2.93
C ASP A 30 -0.81 -13.03 1.43
N GLN A 31 -0.96 -14.00 0.52
CA GLN A 31 -0.95 -13.82 -0.93
C GLN A 31 -2.30 -13.25 -1.37
N ARG A 32 -2.81 -12.23 -0.67
CA ARG A 32 -3.92 -11.46 -1.24
C ARG A 32 -3.34 -10.81 -2.48
N PRO A 33 -3.91 -11.04 -3.68
CA PRO A 33 -3.49 -10.30 -4.86
C PRO A 33 -3.55 -8.82 -4.50
N HIS A 34 -2.40 -8.14 -4.56
CA HIS A 34 -2.30 -6.70 -4.34
C HIS A 34 -3.15 -6.01 -5.40
N GLN A 35 -4.43 -5.82 -5.10
CA GLN A 35 -5.29 -5.02 -5.96
C GLN A 35 -4.77 -3.58 -5.91
N PRO A 36 -4.62 -2.93 -7.07
CA PRO A 36 -4.23 -1.53 -7.09
C PRO A 36 -5.22 -0.72 -6.25
N PRO A 37 -4.75 0.24 -5.44
CA PRO A 37 -5.63 1.02 -4.59
C PRO A 37 -6.63 1.77 -5.47
N THR A 38 -7.92 1.64 -5.15
CA THR A 38 -8.97 2.42 -5.81
C THR A 38 -8.86 3.89 -5.42
N PRO A 39 -9.13 4.84 -6.34
CA PRO A 39 -9.24 6.24 -5.98
C PRO A 39 -10.23 6.45 -4.82
N PRO A 40 -9.97 7.40 -3.91
CA PRO A 40 -10.88 7.71 -2.82
C PRO A 40 -12.21 8.27 -3.36
N ASP A 41 -13.30 8.00 -2.63
CA ASP A 41 -14.59 8.63 -2.89
C ASP A 41 -14.63 10.09 -2.41
N SER A 42 -15.71 10.81 -2.74
CA SER A 42 -15.88 12.22 -2.37
C SER A 42 -15.89 12.44 -0.85
N THR A 43 -16.50 11.56 -0.08
CA THR A 43 -16.55 11.65 1.38
C THR A 43 -15.16 11.53 1.98
N ARG A 44 -14.34 10.63 1.46
CA ARG A 44 -12.95 10.43 1.87
C ARG A 44 -12.09 11.62 1.48
N ILE A 45 -12.27 12.18 0.28
CA ILE A 45 -11.59 13.41 -0.14
C ILE A 45 -11.89 14.55 0.84
N VAL A 46 -13.17 14.75 1.19
CA VAL A 46 -13.57 15.78 2.16
C VAL A 46 -12.94 15.53 3.53
N LYS A 47 -12.89 14.27 3.98
CA LYS A 47 -12.23 13.91 5.24
C LYS A 47 -10.74 14.24 5.23
N MET A 48 -10.01 13.90 4.16
CA MET A 48 -8.59 14.22 4.01
C MET A 48 -8.35 15.73 4.08
N VAL A 49 -9.17 16.53 3.40
CA VAL A 49 -9.06 17.99 3.44
C VAL A 49 -9.42 18.54 4.82
N ASN A 50 -10.37 17.92 5.54
CA ASN A 50 -10.68 18.32 6.91
C ASN A 50 -9.49 18.06 7.85
N GLU A 51 -8.85 16.90 7.76
CA GLU A 51 -7.65 16.56 8.56
C GLU A 51 -6.51 17.55 8.27
N LEU A 52 -6.25 17.82 6.99
CA LEU A 52 -5.26 18.80 6.56
C LEU A 52 -5.62 20.22 7.05
N SER A 53 -6.90 20.60 6.95
CA SER A 53 -7.41 21.89 7.40
C SER A 53 -7.21 22.09 8.90
N THR A 54 -7.42 21.05 9.70
CA THR A 54 -7.19 21.09 11.14
C THR A 54 -5.70 21.18 11.45
N ALA A 55 -4.86 20.35 10.81
CA ALA A 55 -3.42 20.32 11.04
C ALA A 55 -2.74 21.67 10.70
N LEU A 56 -3.11 22.27 9.56
CA LEU A 56 -2.51 23.51 9.09
C LEU A 56 -3.23 24.76 9.57
N SER A 57 -4.40 24.62 10.20
CA SER A 57 -5.29 25.74 10.54
C SER A 57 -5.63 26.58 9.30
N LEU A 58 -6.12 25.92 8.24
CA LEU A 58 -6.46 26.57 6.98
C LEU A 58 -7.64 27.54 7.15
N SER A 59 -7.59 28.66 6.43
CA SER A 59 -8.76 29.55 6.30
C SER A 59 -9.87 28.87 5.49
N LYS A 60 -11.10 29.40 5.58
CA LYS A 60 -12.23 28.90 4.79
C LYS A 60 -11.92 28.92 3.28
N ASP A 61 -11.32 29.99 2.80
CA ASP A 61 -11.00 30.16 1.39
C ASP A 61 -9.87 29.22 0.94
N GLN A 62 -8.86 29.02 1.78
CA GLN A 62 -7.78 28.05 1.52
C GLN A 62 -8.35 26.63 1.46
N LYS A 63 -9.19 26.27 2.43
CA LYS A 63 -9.85 24.96 2.50
C LYS A 63 -10.70 24.68 1.27
N GLU A 64 -11.48 25.66 0.80
CA GLU A 64 -12.30 25.51 -0.39
C GLU A 64 -11.46 25.28 -1.65
N LYS A 65 -10.41 26.08 -1.85
CA LYS A 65 -9.48 25.92 -2.99
C LYS A 65 -8.78 24.56 -2.95
N ILE A 66 -8.26 24.16 -1.79
CA ILE A 66 -7.58 22.89 -1.59
C ILE A 66 -8.53 21.71 -1.79
N THR A 67 -9.81 21.84 -1.41
CA THR A 67 -10.83 20.83 -1.70
C THR A 67 -10.97 20.60 -3.19
N ARG A 68 -11.09 21.67 -3.98
CA ARG A 68 -11.18 21.58 -5.44
C ARG A 68 -9.94 20.94 -6.05
N LEU A 69 -8.74 21.29 -5.56
CA LEU A 69 -7.48 20.69 -6.00
C LEU A 69 -7.45 19.18 -5.74
N HIS A 70 -7.90 18.70 -4.57
CA HIS A 70 -7.94 17.26 -4.28
C HIS A 70 -8.90 16.53 -5.22
N PHE A 71 -10.09 17.08 -5.48
CA PHE A 71 -11.04 16.49 -6.42
C PHE A 71 -10.45 16.36 -7.82
N ALA A 72 -9.83 17.44 -8.33
CA ALA A 72 -9.17 17.42 -9.63
C ALA A 72 -8.04 16.40 -9.68
N HIS A 73 -7.15 16.38 -8.69
CA HIS A 73 -6.04 15.45 -8.59
C HIS A 73 -6.50 13.99 -8.63
N PHE A 74 -7.49 13.62 -7.82
CA PHE A 74 -7.98 12.23 -7.79
C PHE A 74 -8.76 11.83 -9.03
N GLN A 75 -9.45 12.77 -9.68
CA GLN A 75 -10.08 12.54 -10.97
C GLN A 75 -9.01 12.20 -12.03
N GLU A 76 -7.97 13.02 -12.15
CA GLU A 76 -6.91 12.83 -13.13
C GLU A 76 -6.08 11.57 -12.85
N ALA A 77 -5.74 11.32 -11.58
CA ALA A 77 -5.10 10.08 -11.17
C ALA A 77 -5.94 8.85 -11.54
N GLY A 78 -7.25 8.91 -11.33
CA GLY A 78 -8.18 7.85 -11.72
C GLY A 78 -8.25 7.62 -13.23
N GLU A 79 -8.15 8.69 -14.03
CA GLU A 79 -8.08 8.58 -15.49
C GLU A 79 -6.77 7.97 -15.97
N LEU A 80 -5.63 8.38 -15.41
CA LEU A 80 -4.31 7.82 -15.73
C LEU A 80 -4.27 6.31 -15.43
N MET A 81 -4.81 5.90 -14.27
CA MET A 81 -4.89 4.49 -13.90
C MET A 81 -5.80 3.66 -14.85
N LYS A 82 -6.87 4.28 -15.40
CA LYS A 82 -7.76 3.61 -16.35
C LYS A 82 -7.13 3.46 -17.73
N LYS A 83 -6.45 4.50 -18.23
CA LYS A 83 -5.88 4.57 -19.58
C LYS A 83 -4.72 3.58 -19.76
N ASP A 84 -3.87 3.42 -18.75
CA ASP A 84 -2.60 2.71 -18.90
C ASP A 84 -2.52 1.43 -18.02
N LYS A 85 -3.58 0.60 -17.99
CA LYS A 85 -3.62 -0.66 -17.23
C LYS A 85 -2.47 -1.65 -17.53
N ALA A 86 -1.78 -1.50 -18.67
CA ALA A 86 -0.79 -2.45 -19.19
C ALA A 86 0.68 -2.02 -19.03
N ILE A 87 0.99 -0.77 -18.66
CA ILE A 87 2.38 -0.26 -18.61
C ILE A 87 2.66 0.39 -17.25
N HIS A 88 3.11 -0.44 -16.29
CA HIS A 88 3.34 -0.03 -14.91
C HIS A 88 4.45 1.03 -14.74
N GLU A 89 5.47 1.06 -15.60
CA GLU A 89 6.62 1.97 -15.43
C GLU A 89 6.36 3.39 -15.95
N ASN A 90 5.76 3.55 -17.14
CA ASN A 90 5.39 4.87 -17.68
C ASN A 90 4.36 5.59 -16.78
N ASN A 91 3.50 4.81 -16.12
CA ASN A 91 2.53 5.35 -15.15
C ASN A 91 3.18 5.89 -13.89
N ARG A 92 4.29 5.31 -13.45
CA ARG A 92 4.96 5.80 -12.24
C ARG A 92 5.43 7.23 -12.43
N ALA A 93 6.14 7.52 -13.53
CA ALA A 93 6.62 8.87 -13.82
C ALA A 93 5.47 9.88 -13.97
N LYS A 94 4.39 9.52 -14.67
CA LYS A 94 3.20 10.38 -14.80
C LYS A 94 2.51 10.63 -13.46
N MET A 95 2.35 9.60 -12.64
CA MET A 95 1.75 9.73 -11.30
C MET A 95 2.63 10.56 -10.36
N ASP A 96 3.95 10.43 -10.46
CA ASP A 96 4.88 11.24 -9.65
C ASP A 96 4.89 12.70 -10.11
N ALA A 97 4.79 12.97 -11.40
CA ALA A 97 4.60 14.33 -11.93
C ALA A 97 3.27 14.94 -11.44
N LEU A 98 2.16 14.20 -11.56
CA LEU A 98 0.84 14.63 -11.10
C LEU A 98 0.81 14.92 -9.59
N ARG A 99 1.52 14.12 -8.78
CA ARG A 99 1.67 14.36 -7.33
C ARG A 99 2.44 15.63 -7.05
N LYS A 100 3.58 15.84 -7.72
CA LYS A 100 4.40 17.04 -7.54
C LYS A 100 3.64 18.31 -7.92
N GLU A 101 2.95 18.29 -9.05
CA GLU A 101 2.12 19.42 -9.48
C GLU A 101 1.04 19.75 -8.44
N PHE A 102 0.37 18.73 -7.91
CA PHE A 102 -0.62 18.91 -6.86
C PHE A 102 0.00 19.49 -5.58
N ASP A 103 1.16 18.98 -5.14
CA ASP A 103 1.86 19.48 -3.95
C ASP A 103 2.24 20.96 -4.13
N GLU A 104 2.78 21.34 -5.29
CA GLU A 104 3.13 22.74 -5.63
C GLU A 104 1.90 23.65 -5.63
N GLN A 105 0.78 23.20 -6.20
CA GLN A 105 -0.47 23.96 -6.21
C GLN A 105 -1.04 24.16 -4.81
N VAL A 106 -0.94 23.16 -3.93
CA VAL A 106 -1.35 23.30 -2.53
C VAL A 106 -0.43 24.26 -1.79
N GLU A 107 0.90 24.09 -1.91
CA GLU A 107 1.87 24.97 -1.26
C GLU A 107 1.73 26.43 -1.66
N ALA A 108 1.38 26.71 -2.92
CA ALA A 108 1.14 28.08 -3.40
C ALA A 108 -0.03 28.77 -2.68
N LEU A 109 -0.95 28.01 -2.06
CA LEU A 109 -2.07 28.53 -1.27
C LEU A 109 -1.72 28.75 0.20
N LEU A 110 -0.56 28.28 0.66
CA LEU A 110 -0.15 28.30 2.06
C LEU A 110 0.80 29.46 2.36
N ASN A 111 0.69 30.01 3.57
CA ASN A 111 1.71 30.92 4.10
C ASN A 111 2.92 30.14 4.65
N ASN A 112 3.99 30.86 5.03
CA ASN A 112 5.24 30.23 5.48
C ASN A 112 5.09 29.31 6.69
N ASP A 113 4.24 29.65 7.66
CA ASP A 113 4.02 28.82 8.84
C ASP A 113 3.21 27.56 8.50
N GLN A 114 2.22 27.69 7.61
CA GLN A 114 1.44 26.58 7.10
C GLN A 114 2.27 25.62 6.25
N LYS A 115 3.24 26.11 5.47
CA LYS A 115 4.16 25.28 4.68
C LYS A 115 5.02 24.39 5.58
N LYS A 116 5.54 24.91 6.69
CA LYS A 116 6.29 24.08 7.66
C LYS A 116 5.42 22.95 8.23
N LYS A 117 4.18 23.28 8.63
CA LYS A 117 3.20 22.29 9.10
C LYS A 117 2.83 21.27 8.02
N PHE A 118 2.77 21.70 6.75
CA PHE A 118 2.52 20.84 5.61
C PHE A 118 3.62 19.79 5.47
N GLU A 119 4.89 20.20 5.49
CA GLU A 119 6.02 19.28 5.42
C GLU A 119 6.04 18.28 6.58
N GLU A 120 5.75 18.73 7.79
CA GLU A 120 5.63 17.87 8.99
C GLU A 120 4.48 16.87 8.84
N PHE A 121 3.31 17.33 8.38
CA PHE A 121 2.16 16.49 8.11
C PHE A 121 2.50 15.36 7.13
N PHE A 122 3.21 15.65 6.03
CA PHE A 122 3.64 14.61 5.08
C PHE A 122 4.66 13.64 5.66
N LYS A 123 5.63 14.13 6.44
CA LYS A 123 6.61 13.26 7.09
C LYS A 123 5.92 12.25 8.00
N GLU A 124 4.93 12.68 8.78
CA GLU A 124 4.16 11.77 9.63
C GLU A 124 3.35 10.75 8.82
N HIS A 125 2.69 11.19 7.75
CA HIS A 125 1.76 10.34 6.98
C HIS A 125 2.44 9.45 5.92
N ARG A 126 3.69 9.72 5.54
CA ARG A 126 4.47 8.86 4.63
C ARG A 126 4.92 7.56 5.31
N HIS A 127 5.03 7.54 6.63
CA HIS A 127 5.54 6.41 7.41
C HIS A 127 4.45 5.56 8.08
N ARG A 128 3.17 5.86 7.85
CA ARG A 128 2.03 5.03 8.27
C ARG A 128 1.53 4.18 7.12
#